data_AF-A0A947PYJ6-F1
#
_entry.id   AF-A0A947PYJ6-F1
#
_cell.length_a   1.000
_cell.length_b   1.000
_cell.length_c   1.000
_cell.angle_alpha   90.00
_cell.angle_beta   90.00
_cell.angle_gamma   90.00
#
_symmetry.space_group_name_H-M   'P 1'
#
loop_
_entity.id
_entity.type
_entity.pdbx_description
1 polymer ?
#
loop_
_entity_poly.entity_id
_entity_poly.type
_entity_poly.pdbx_seq_one_letter_code
_entity_poly.pdbx_strand_id
1 'polypeptide(L)'
;MQDLEGQAADQKRKGFWEKLKENAAEILERDIIALRKKTIDPEYCLVARDQLLMMARQDELNWLQHRRKALDRDGTRANLTALGVVLESKPLLLLRLAS
;
A
#
# COMPACT_ATOMS: atom_id res chain seq x y z
N MET A 1 27.82 27.87 -5.13
CA MET A 1 27.68 26.66 -5.98
C MET A 1 27.18 25.44 -5.20
N GLN A 2 27.32 25.37 -3.87
CA GLN A 2 26.84 24.25 -3.04
C GLN A 2 25.30 24.16 -2.91
N ASP A 3 24.57 25.26 -3.13
CA ASP A 3 23.11 25.29 -2.92
C ASP A 3 22.31 24.59 -4.03
N LEU A 4 22.86 24.50 -5.24
CA LEU A 4 22.20 23.90 -6.41
C LEU A 4 22.22 22.37 -6.33
N GLU A 5 23.29 21.77 -5.81
CA GLU A 5 23.40 20.32 -5.64
C GLU A 5 22.49 19.82 -4.51
N GLY A 6 22.36 20.60 -3.42
CA GLY A 6 21.46 20.29 -2.32
C GLY A 6 19.97 20.32 -2.72
N GLN A 7 19.58 21.29 -3.55
CA GLN A 7 18.21 21.38 -4.07
C GLN A 7 17.88 20.25 -5.04
N ALA A 8 18.82 19.87 -5.92
CA ALA A 8 18.64 18.76 -6.85
C ALA A 8 18.51 17.40 -6.14
N ALA A 9 19.28 17.19 -5.07
CA ALA A 9 19.20 15.97 -4.25
C ALA A 9 17.86 15.88 -3.49
N ASP A 10 17.37 16.99 -2.92
CA ASP A 10 16.09 17.02 -2.21
C ASP A 10 14.91 16.80 -3.17
N GLN A 11 14.98 17.35 -4.39
CA GLN A 11 13.96 17.14 -5.42
C GLN A 11 13.92 15.68 -5.92
N LYS A 12 15.08 15.05 -6.14
CA LYS A 12 15.15 13.61 -6.46
C LYS A 12 14.55 12.76 -5.36
N ARG A 13 14.83 13.09 -4.09
CA ARG A 13 14.28 12.38 -2.93
C ARG A 13 12.76 12.51 -2.84
N LYS A 14 12.22 13.72 -3.06
CA LYS A 14 10.77 13.94 -3.10
C LYS A 14 10.11 13.12 -4.21
N GLY A 15 10.65 13.17 -5.43
CA GLY A 15 10.13 12.41 -6.57
C GLY A 15 10.19 10.89 -6.38
N PHE A 16 11.21 10.37 -5.68
CA PHE A 16 11.28 8.97 -5.29
C PHE A 16 10.11 8.57 -4.38
N TRP A 17 9.86 9.33 -3.31
CA TRP A 17 8.81 9.01 -2.34
C TRP A 17 7.41 9.16 -2.92
N GLU A 18 7.18 10.15 -3.78
CA GLU A 18 5.91 10.32 -4.48
C GLU A 18 5.61 9.10 -5.35
N LYS A 19 6.54 8.69 -6.23
CA LYS A 19 6.37 7.50 -7.06
C LYS A 19 6.22 6.22 -6.23
N LEU A 20 6.93 6.11 -5.11
CA LEU A 20 6.81 4.95 -4.23
C LEU A 20 5.41 4.87 -3.60
N LYS A 21 4.87 6.00 -3.13
CA LYS A 21 3.51 6.10 -2.58
C LYS A 21 2.46 5.76 -3.64
N GLU A 22 2.61 6.26 -4.87
CA GLU A 22 1.72 5.92 -6.00
C GLU A 22 1.70 4.41 -6.28
N ASN A 23 2.88 3.79 -6.42
CA ASN A 23 2.98 2.35 -6.64
C ASN A 23 2.37 1.54 -5.49
N ALA A 24 2.62 1.96 -4.24
CA ALA A 24 2.04 1.31 -3.07
C ALA A 24 0.51 1.43 -3.06
N ALA A 25 -0.03 2.59 -3.43
CA ALA A 25 -1.47 2.80 -3.52
C ALA A 25 -2.10 1.91 -4.60
N GLU A 26 -1.50 1.82 -5.79
CA GLU A 26 -1.97 0.93 -6.85
C GLU A 26 -1.96 -0.55 -6.44
N ILE A 27 -0.93 -1.00 -5.73
CA ILE A 27 -0.83 -2.37 -5.22
C ILE A 27 -2.00 -2.64 -4.26
N LEU A 28 -2.16 -1.79 -3.25
CA LEU A 28 -3.23 -1.94 -2.26
C LEU A 28 -4.62 -1.89 -2.90
N GLU A 29 -4.84 -1.01 -3.87
CA GLU A 29 -6.13 -0.90 -4.56
C GLU A 29 -6.45 -2.19 -5.34
N ARG A 30 -5.47 -2.77 -6.03
CA ARG A 30 -5.64 -4.06 -6.71
C ARG A 30 -5.98 -5.18 -5.72
N ASP A 31 -5.29 -5.24 -4.58
CA ASP A 31 -5.51 -6.27 -3.57
C ASP A 31 -6.90 -6.11 -2.93
N ILE A 32 -7.32 -4.88 -2.61
CA ILE A 32 -8.67 -4.59 -2.11
C ILE A 32 -9.73 -5.04 -3.12
N ILE A 33 -9.57 -4.73 -4.41
CA ILE A 33 -10.52 -5.13 -5.44
C ILE A 33 -10.56 -6.66 -5.58
N ALA A 34 -9.40 -7.32 -5.61
CA ALA A 34 -9.29 -8.76 -5.74
C ALA A 34 -9.92 -9.49 -4.55
N LEU A 35 -9.70 -8.97 -3.33
CA LEU A 35 -10.24 -9.55 -2.11
C LEU A 35 -11.76 -9.32 -2.01
N ARG A 36 -12.26 -8.11 -2.33
CA ARG A 36 -13.71 -7.83 -2.40
C ARG A 36 -14.46 -8.78 -3.35
N LYS A 37 -13.87 -9.14 -4.50
CA LYS A 37 -14.47 -10.10 -5.42
C LYS A 37 -14.58 -11.53 -4.84
N LYS A 38 -13.77 -11.86 -3.84
CA LYS A 38 -13.73 -13.17 -3.19
C LYS A 38 -14.51 -13.20 -1.88
N THR A 39 -14.92 -12.05 -1.35
CA THR A 39 -15.61 -11.93 -0.07
C THR A 39 -17.10 -11.77 -0.32
N ILE A 40 -17.90 -12.67 0.26
CA ILE A 40 -19.34 -12.49 0.46
C ILE A 40 -19.51 -12.01 1.90
N ASP A 41 -20.51 -11.18 2.17
CA ASP A 41 -20.75 -10.65 3.51
C ASP A 41 -21.02 -11.82 4.49
N PRO A 42 -20.31 -11.89 5.64
CA PRO A 42 -20.41 -12.99 6.60
C PRO A 42 -21.84 -13.30 7.05
N GLU A 43 -22.72 -12.29 7.10
CA GLU A 43 -24.13 -12.45 7.50
C GLU A 43 -24.93 -13.33 6.52
N TYR A 44 -24.46 -13.47 5.28
CA TYR A 44 -25.10 -14.27 4.24
C TYR A 44 -24.52 -15.70 4.15
N CYS A 45 -23.52 -16.04 4.96
CA CYS A 45 -22.96 -17.40 4.99
C CYS A 45 -23.77 -18.31 5.93
N LEU A 46 -24.31 -19.41 5.39
CA LEU A 46 -25.11 -20.37 6.16
C LEU A 46 -24.26 -21.36 6.98
N VAL A 47 -22.98 -21.52 6.64
CA VAL A 47 -22.07 -22.50 7.27
C VAL A 47 -21.07 -21.78 8.17
N ALA A 48 -20.98 -22.19 9.45
CA ALA A 48 -20.12 -21.55 10.45
C ALA A 48 -18.63 -21.49 10.05
N ARG A 49 -18.11 -22.53 9.36
CA ARG A 49 -16.74 -22.52 8.83
C ARG A 49 -16.54 -21.41 7.79
N ASP A 50 -17.52 -21.20 6.92
CA ASP A 50 -17.45 -20.17 5.88
C ASP A 50 -17.60 -18.78 6.49
N GLN A 51 -18.41 -18.63 7.54
CA GLN A 51 -18.49 -17.38 8.32
C GLN A 51 -17.12 -16.98 8.89
N LEU A 52 -16.38 -17.90 9.52
CA LEU A 52 -15.03 -17.63 10.03
C LEU A 52 -14.06 -17.22 8.91
N LEU A 53 -14.13 -17.89 7.76
CA LEU A 53 -13.32 -17.52 6.59
C LEU A 53 -13.69 -16.13 6.05
N MET A 54 -14.97 -15.76 6.04
CA MET A 54 -15.41 -14.43 5.60
C MET A 54 -15.03 -13.34 6.60
N MET A 55 -15.13 -13.60 7.91
CA MET A 55 -14.64 -12.68 8.95
C MET A 55 -13.14 -12.42 8.76
N ALA A 56 -12.33 -13.46 8.57
CA ALA A 56 -10.89 -13.29 8.32
C ALA A 56 -10.61 -12.47 7.06
N ARG A 57 -11.35 -12.70 5.96
CA ARG A 57 -11.24 -11.89 4.73
C ARG A 57 -11.69 -10.44 4.94
N GLN A 58 -12.69 -10.21 5.78
CA GLN A 58 -13.18 -8.87 6.11
C GLN A 58 -12.15 -8.10 6.95
N ASP A 59 -11.50 -8.77 7.90
CA ASP A 59 -10.39 -8.19 8.68
C ASP A 59 -9.21 -7.83 7.79
N GLU A 60 -8.85 -8.70 6.84
CA GLU A 60 -7.82 -8.42 5.85
C GLU A 60 -8.19 -7.24 4.95
N LEU A 61 -9.46 -7.13 4.50
CA LEU A 61 -9.95 -5.96 3.77
C LEU A 61 -9.84 -4.67 4.58
N ASN A 62 -10.24 -4.71 5.85
CA ASN A 62 -10.15 -3.57 6.76
C ASN A 62 -8.69 -3.13 6.95
N TRP A 63 -7.78 -4.09 7.09
CA TRP A 63 -6.35 -3.86 7.20
C TRP A 63 -5.77 -3.19 5.94
N LEU A 64 -6.06 -3.72 4.74
CA LEU A 64 -5.60 -3.15 3.48
C LEU A 64 -6.14 -1.72 3.27
N GLN A 65 -7.41 -1.48 3.59
CA GLN A 65 -8.01 -0.14 3.52
C GLN A 65 -7.36 0.84 4.50
N HIS A 66 -7.02 0.39 5.71
CA HIS A 66 -6.30 1.22 6.68
C HIS A 66 -4.90 1.58 6.17
N ARG A 67 -4.16 0.63 5.58
CA ARG A 67 -2.86 0.90 4.94
C ARG A 67 -2.99 1.90 3.80
N ARG A 68 -4.02 1.77 2.95
CA ARG A 68 -4.27 2.72 1.85
C ARG A 68 -4.48 4.12 2.41
N LYS A 69 -5.37 4.29 3.40
CA LYS A 69 -5.61 5.58 4.04
C LYS A 69 -4.36 6.17 4.70
N ALA A 70 -3.42 5.34 5.13
CA ALA A 70 -2.15 5.81 5.68
C ALA A 70 -1.20 6.38 4.61
N LEU A 71 -1.34 5.98 3.34
CA LEU A 71 -0.59 6.55 2.21
C LEU A 71 -1.09 7.94 1.80
N ASP A 72 -2.37 8.25 2.06
CA ASP A 72 -2.95 9.58 1.80
C ASP A 72 -2.42 10.66 2.77
N ARG A 73 -1.68 10.25 3.81
CA ARG A 73 -1.04 11.17 4.75
C ARG A 73 0.33 11.60 4.23
N ASP A 74 0.82 12.73 4.71
CA ASP A 74 2.21 13.13 4.49
C ASP A 74 3.13 12.72 5.64
N GLY A 75 4.42 12.62 5.32
CA GLY A 75 5.49 12.40 6.28
C GLY A 75 5.97 10.95 6.42
N THR A 76 6.79 10.71 7.44
CA THR A 76 7.56 9.46 7.61
C THR A 76 6.70 8.21 7.68
N ARG A 77 5.50 8.31 8.28
CA ARG A 77 4.59 7.17 8.41
C ARG A 77 4.04 6.70 7.07
N ALA A 78 3.70 7.62 6.17
CA ALA A 78 3.27 7.28 4.82
C ALA A 78 4.41 6.66 4.01
N ASN A 79 5.62 7.22 4.13
CA ASN A 79 6.82 6.69 3.48
C ASN A 79 7.15 5.26 3.93
N LEU A 80 7.11 4.99 5.25
CA LEU A 80 7.33 3.65 5.79
C LEU A 80 6.25 2.66 5.35
N THR A 81 4.99 3.12 5.29
CA THR A 81 3.88 2.30 4.79
C THR A 81 4.09 1.94 3.32
N ALA A 82 4.46 2.92 2.49
CA ALA A 82 4.72 2.72 1.07
C ALA A 82 5.88 1.74 0.84
N LEU A 83 6.97 1.92 1.59
CA LEU A 83 8.13 1.03 1.54
C LEU A 83 7.74 -0.41 1.92
N GLY A 84 7.00 -0.58 3.02
CA GLY A 84 6.54 -1.90 3.46
C GLY A 84 5.65 -2.60 2.41
N VAL A 85 4.67 -1.88 1.84
CA VAL A 85 3.80 -2.42 0.79
C VAL A 85 4.60 -2.89 -0.43
N VAL A 86 5.52 -2.05 -0.92
CA VAL A 86 6.31 -2.36 -2.10
C VAL A 86 7.31 -3.49 -1.82
N LEU A 87 7.92 -3.55 -0.64
CA LEU A 87 8.82 -4.64 -0.25
C LEU A 87 8.11 -5.99 -0.20
N GLU A 88 6.91 -6.04 0.38
CA GLU A 88 6.11 -7.26 0.50
C GLU A 88 5.65 -7.78 -0.86
N SER A 89 5.27 -6.88 -1.77
CA SER A 89 4.60 -7.26 -3.02
C SER A 89 5.52 -7.30 -4.23
N LYS A 90 6.42 -6.32 -4.35
CA LYS A 90 7.25 -6.08 -5.55
C LYS A 90 8.59 -5.42 -5.20
N PRO A 91 9.50 -6.13 -4.50
CA PRO A 91 10.75 -5.53 -4.00
C PRO A 91 11.65 -4.99 -5.12
N LEU A 92 11.60 -5.58 -6.32
CA LEU A 92 12.37 -5.12 -7.48
C LEU A 92 11.99 -3.71 -7.97
N LEU A 93 10.79 -3.20 -7.64
CA LEU A 93 10.41 -1.84 -7.97
C LEU A 93 11.30 -0.80 -7.25
N LEU A 94 11.83 -1.12 -6.07
CA LEU A 94 12.71 -0.20 -5.33
C LEU A 94 14.00 0.08 -6.08
N LEU A 95 14.59 -0.95 -6.71
CA LEU A 95 15.82 -0.81 -7.50
C LEU A 95 15.60 0.10 -8.71
N ARG A 96 14.43 0.01 -9.35
CA ARG A 96 14.05 0.82 -10.51
C ARG A 96 13.74 2.28 -10.16
N LEU A 97 13.22 2.52 -8.96
CA LEU A 97 12.91 3.89 -8.51
C LEU A 97 14.15 4.61 -7.98
N ALA A 98 15.17 3.87 -7.53
CA ALA A 98 16.43 4.40 -7.01
C ALA A 98 17.49 4.66 -8.09
N SER A 99 17.25 4.22 -9.34
CA SER A 99 18.12 4.48 -10.51
C SER A 99 17.79 5.83 -11.16
#